data_AF-M1XGN4-F1
#
_entry.id   AF-M1XGN4-F1
#
_cell.length_a   1.000
_cell.length_b   1.000
_cell.length_c   1.000
_cell.angle_alpha   90.00
_cell.angle_beta   90.00
_cell.angle_gamma   90.00
#
_symmetry.space_group_name_H-M   'P 1'
#
loop_
_entity.id
_entity.type
_entity.pdbx_description
1 polymer ?
#
loop_
_entity_poly.entity_id
_entity_poly.type
_entity_poly.pdbx_seq_one_letter_code
_entity_poly.pdbx_strand_id
1 'polypeptide(L)'
;MKTTTQELKQYITHLFQLSNNEAWECEALEEAAENILPERFINDSPLVHLTLETYTYYNDELHELSIYPFLMYANNQLISVGYLDHFDMDFLYLTDTQNIIIDERHLLKQGGQDHE
;
A
#
# COMPACT_ATOMS: atom_id res chain seq x y z
N MET A 1 -8.27 11.61 -0.46
CA MET A 1 -6.85 11.31 -0.19
C MET A 1 -6.53 11.18 1.30
N LYS A 2 -7.06 12.00 2.23
CA LYS A 2 -6.77 11.85 3.68
C LYS A 2 -7.30 10.54 4.33
N THR A 3 -8.35 9.93 3.78
CA THR A 3 -8.98 8.73 4.37
C THR A 3 -8.14 7.48 4.17
N THR A 4 -7.64 7.22 2.95
CA THR A 4 -6.94 5.95 2.63
C THR A 4 -5.66 5.76 3.43
N THR A 5 -4.85 6.81 3.63
CA THR A 5 -3.65 6.73 4.48
C THR A 5 -3.98 6.47 5.95
N GLN A 6 -5.05 7.08 6.47
CA GLN A 6 -5.47 6.87 7.86
C GLN A 6 -6.03 5.47 8.08
N GLU A 7 -6.87 5.00 7.15
CA GLU A 7 -7.43 3.64 7.14
C GLU A 7 -6.30 2.59 7.03
N LEU A 8 -5.32 2.81 6.14
CA LEU A 8 -4.15 1.95 6.03
C LEU A 8 -3.33 1.94 7.31
N LYS A 9 -3.07 3.11 7.91
CA LYS A 9 -2.34 3.19 9.18
C LYS A 9 -3.04 2.39 10.27
N GLN A 10 -4.35 2.57 10.44
CA GLN A 10 -5.14 1.82 11.41
C GLN A 10 -5.07 0.31 11.17
N TYR A 11 -5.25 -0.12 9.91
CA TYR A 11 -5.18 -1.52 9.53
C TYR A 11 -3.82 -2.15 9.87
N ILE A 12 -2.72 -1.52 9.47
CA ILE A 12 -1.35 -2.03 9.72
C ILE A 12 -1.03 -2.03 11.21
N THR A 13 -1.38 -0.96 11.93
CA THR A 13 -1.20 -0.89 13.38
C THR A 13 -1.92 -2.04 14.08
N HIS A 14 -3.15 -2.35 13.67
CA HIS A 14 -3.91 -3.46 14.23
C HIS A 14 -3.30 -4.82 13.85
N LEU A 15 -3.01 -5.03 12.56
CA LEU A 15 -2.50 -6.29 12.03
C LEU A 15 -1.18 -6.71 12.68
N PHE A 16 -0.25 -5.77 12.86
CA PHE A 16 1.07 -6.02 13.43
C PHE A 16 1.20 -5.64 14.90
N GLN A 17 0.09 -5.29 15.56
CA GLN A 17 0.04 -4.90 16.99
C GLN A 17 1.03 -3.79 17.35
N LEU A 18 1.14 -2.78 16.47
CA LEU A 18 2.06 -1.66 16.65
C LEU A 18 1.60 -0.73 17.77
N SER A 19 2.56 -0.07 18.42
CA SER A 19 2.30 0.85 19.53
C SER A 19 1.44 2.08 19.14
N ASN A 20 1.45 2.45 17.86
CA ASN A 20 0.77 3.62 17.27
C ASN A 20 1.17 4.99 17.86
N ASN A 21 2.26 5.04 18.64
CA ASN A 21 2.64 6.24 19.36
C ASN A 21 3.38 7.26 18.47
N GLU A 22 3.99 6.79 17.39
CA GLU A 22 4.81 7.59 16.50
C GLU A 22 4.09 8.02 15.23
N ALA A 23 4.46 9.20 14.74
CA ALA A 23 4.08 9.64 13.40
C ALA A 23 4.82 8.78 12.37
N TRP A 24 4.14 8.47 11.27
CA TRP A 24 4.80 7.85 10.13
C TRP A 24 5.31 8.94 9.22
N GLU A 25 6.56 8.82 8.83
CA GLU A 25 7.15 9.58 7.74
C GLU A 25 6.75 8.94 6.40
N CYS A 26 6.91 9.69 5.32
CA CYS A 26 6.55 9.25 3.98
C CYS A 26 7.69 9.56 3.01
N GLU A 27 8.21 8.52 2.37
CA GLU A 27 9.09 8.67 1.21
C GLU A 27 8.23 8.61 -0.06
N ALA A 28 8.47 9.54 -0.98
CA ALA A 28 7.76 9.59 -2.26
C ALA A 28 8.76 9.50 -3.42
N LEU A 29 8.47 8.61 -4.38
CA LEU A 29 9.33 8.35 -5.53
C LEU A 29 8.48 8.05 -6.78
N GLU A 30 8.92 8.52 -7.93
CA GLU A 30 8.41 8.12 -9.24
C GLU A 30 9.28 7.01 -9.82
N GLU A 31 8.66 5.89 -10.22
CA GLU A 31 9.39 4.75 -10.78
C GLU A 31 8.49 3.95 -11.75
N ALA A 32 9.10 3.25 -12.69
CA ALA A 32 8.35 2.42 -13.63
C ALA A 32 7.63 1.28 -12.90
N ALA A 33 6.37 1.02 -13.24
CA ALA A 33 5.57 -0.06 -12.65
C ALA A 33 6.27 -1.43 -12.74
N GLU A 34 7.02 -1.64 -13.84
CA GLU A 34 7.79 -2.85 -14.13
C GLU A 34 8.94 -3.11 -13.13
N ASN A 35 9.45 -2.05 -12.48
CA ASN A 35 10.52 -2.14 -11.50
C ASN A 35 10.00 -2.35 -10.07
N ILE A 36 8.70 -2.15 -9.85
CA ILE A 36 8.09 -2.18 -8.52
C ILE A 36 7.17 -3.37 -8.36
N LEU A 37 6.25 -3.59 -9.29
CA LEU A 37 5.21 -4.60 -9.16
C LEU A 37 5.68 -5.96 -9.66
N PRO A 38 5.19 -7.07 -9.07
CA PRO A 38 5.46 -8.41 -9.59
C PRO A 38 5.07 -8.57 -11.06
N GLU A 39 5.92 -9.25 -11.84
CA GLU A 39 5.74 -9.46 -13.30
C GLU A 39 4.34 -9.97 -13.68
N ARG A 40 3.73 -10.80 -12.84
CA ARG A 40 2.38 -11.36 -13.07
C ARG A 40 1.27 -10.30 -13.19
N PHE A 41 1.48 -9.10 -12.65
CA PHE A 41 0.54 -7.98 -12.73
C PHE A 41 0.92 -6.96 -13.82
N ILE A 42 2.09 -7.13 -14.42
CA ILE A 42 2.66 -6.24 -15.45
C ILE A 42 2.51 -6.84 -16.84
N ASN A 43 2.76 -8.14 -16.98
CA ASN A 43 2.69 -8.82 -18.28
C ASN A 43 1.29 -8.69 -18.88
N ASP A 44 1.23 -8.17 -20.11
CA ASP A 44 -0.01 -7.91 -20.87
C ASP A 44 -1.02 -6.97 -20.17
N SER A 45 -0.55 -6.21 -19.18
CA SER A 45 -1.35 -5.26 -18.40
C SER A 45 -1.17 -3.82 -18.94
N PRO A 46 -2.21 -2.97 -18.88
CA PRO A 46 -2.07 -1.53 -19.14
C PRO A 46 -1.10 -0.81 -18.18
N LEU A 47 -0.64 -1.48 -17.12
CA LEU A 47 0.41 -0.97 -16.24
C LEU A 47 1.81 -0.96 -16.88
N VAL A 48 2.02 -1.72 -17.96
CA VAL A 48 3.31 -1.76 -18.66
C VAL A 48 3.73 -0.35 -19.10
N HIS A 49 4.98 0.02 -18.82
CA HIS A 49 5.55 1.35 -19.08
C HIS A 49 4.86 2.54 -18.40
N LEU A 50 3.94 2.33 -17.46
CA LEU A 50 3.43 3.41 -16.62
C LEU A 50 4.46 3.78 -15.55
N THR A 51 4.64 5.08 -15.34
CA THR A 51 5.32 5.60 -14.14
C THR A 51 4.31 5.65 -13.00
N LEU A 52 4.67 5.07 -11.86
CA LEU A 52 3.90 5.13 -10.63
C LEU A 52 4.53 6.15 -9.68
N GLU A 53 3.69 7.03 -9.12
CA GLU A 53 3.99 7.78 -7.92
C GLU A 53 3.78 6.86 -6.73
N THR A 54 4.87 6.47 -6.07
CA THR A 54 4.87 5.61 -4.89
C THR A 54 5.02 6.43 -3.63
N TYR A 55 4.27 6.07 -2.61
CA TYR A 55 4.34 6.64 -1.27
C TYR A 55 4.55 5.51 -0.28
N THR A 56 5.75 5.41 0.28
CA THR A 56 6.13 4.37 1.24
C THR A 56 6.23 5.00 2.62
N TYR A 57 5.49 4.44 3.57
CA TYR A 57 5.43 4.91 4.95
C TYR A 57 6.40 4.15 5.83
N TYR A 58 7.05 4.86 6.75
CA TYR A 58 8.01 4.27 7.68
C TYR A 58 8.09 5.07 8.99
N ASN A 59 8.57 4.39 10.03
CA ASN A 59 9.10 4.92 11.27
C ASN A 59 10.04 3.86 11.88
N ASP A 60 10.59 4.13 13.06
CA ASP A 60 11.54 3.21 13.70
C ASP A 60 10.90 1.83 13.96
N GLU A 61 9.68 1.79 14.52
CA GLU A 61 8.95 0.55 14.79
C GLU A 61 8.66 -0.28 13.51
N LEU A 62 8.18 0.37 12.44
CA LEU A 62 7.96 -0.28 11.15
C LEU A 62 9.26 -0.82 10.54
N HIS A 63 10.35 -0.05 10.65
CA HIS A 63 11.65 -0.44 10.11
C HIS A 63 12.24 -1.64 10.87
N GLU A 64 12.14 -1.65 12.21
CA GLU A 64 12.55 -2.77 13.06
C GLU A 64 11.81 -4.07 12.71
N LEU A 65 10.53 -3.97 12.35
CA LEU A 65 9.70 -5.11 11.94
C LEU A 65 9.77 -5.42 10.44
N SER A 66 10.52 -4.64 9.66
CA SER A 66 10.60 -4.75 8.20
C SER A 66 9.22 -4.68 7.50
N ILE A 67 8.34 -3.82 8.02
CA ILE A 67 7.00 -3.56 7.46
C ILE A 67 6.99 -2.20 6.77
N TYR A 68 6.60 -2.15 5.49
CA TYR A 68 6.57 -0.89 4.73
C TYR A 68 5.23 -0.72 4.01
N PRO A 69 4.26 -0.06 4.65
CA PRO A 69 2.98 0.26 4.02
C PRO A 69 3.17 1.20 2.84
N PHE A 70 2.41 1.00 1.77
CA PHE A 70 2.54 1.81 0.58
C PHE A 70 1.21 2.17 -0.08
N LEU A 71 1.23 3.28 -0.81
CA LEU A 71 0.23 3.67 -1.79
C LEU A 71 0.91 3.91 -3.13
N MET A 72 0.25 3.54 -4.22
CA MET A 72 0.74 3.81 -5.57
C MET A 72 -0.35 4.51 -6.38
N TYR A 73 0.04 5.56 -7.09
CA TYR A 73 -0.83 6.33 -7.97
C TYR A 73 -0.23 6.42 -9.37
N ALA A 74 -1.09 6.57 -10.37
CA ALA A 74 -0.70 6.99 -11.71
C ALA A 74 -1.73 7.98 -12.22
N ASN A 75 -1.30 9.16 -12.69
CA ASN A 75 -2.20 10.22 -13.18
C ASN A 75 -3.32 10.57 -12.18
N ASN A 76 -2.97 10.71 -10.89
CA ASN A 76 -3.90 10.94 -9.78
C ASN A 76 -4.94 9.84 -9.52
N GLN A 77 -4.90 8.70 -10.22
CA GLN A 77 -5.70 7.51 -9.96
C GLN A 77 -4.96 6.58 -9.00
N LEU A 78 -5.65 6.09 -7.97
CA LEU A 78 -5.11 5.07 -7.07
C LEU A 78 -4.95 3.75 -7.82
N ILE A 79 -3.73 3.24 -7.90
CA ILE A 79 -3.37 1.99 -8.55
C ILE A 79 -3.28 0.86 -7.52
N SER A 80 -2.64 1.12 -6.39
CA SER A 80 -2.40 0.08 -5.39
C SER A 80 -2.42 0.60 -3.96
N VAL A 81 -2.87 -0.24 -3.04
CA VAL A 81 -2.73 -0.08 -1.58
C VAL A 81 -2.22 -1.40 -1.02
N GLY A 82 -1.19 -1.35 -0.20
CA GLY A 82 -0.60 -2.57 0.34
C GLY A 82 0.48 -2.29 1.36
N TYR A 83 1.26 -3.32 1.67
CA TYR A 83 2.45 -3.22 2.50
C TYR A 83 3.47 -4.27 2.07
N LEU A 84 4.74 -3.98 2.35
CA LEU A 84 5.79 -4.99 2.35
C LEU A 84 5.84 -5.62 3.74
N ASP A 85 5.92 -6.94 3.81
CA ASP A 85 6.26 -7.71 5.01
C ASP A 85 7.52 -8.52 4.70
N HIS A 86 8.66 -8.15 5.30
CA HIS A 86 9.97 -8.72 4.96
C HIS A 86 10.28 -8.70 3.45
N PHE A 87 9.86 -7.61 2.77
CA PHE A 87 9.98 -7.36 1.32
C PHE A 87 9.04 -8.18 0.43
N ASP A 88 8.18 -9.04 0.98
CA ASP A 88 7.08 -9.64 0.24
C ASP A 88 5.91 -8.65 0.15
N MET A 89 5.37 -8.44 -1.06
CA MET A 89 4.25 -7.53 -1.28
C MET A 89 2.91 -8.18 -1.02
N ASP A 90 2.18 -7.63 -0.06
CA ASP A 90 0.76 -7.88 0.15
C ASP A 90 -0.08 -6.71 -0.35
N PHE A 91 -1.18 -7.05 -1.03
CA PHE A 91 -2.06 -6.09 -1.69
C PHE A 91 -3.44 -6.11 -1.05
N LEU A 92 -3.90 -4.94 -0.61
CA LEU A 92 -5.29 -4.71 -0.21
C LEU A 92 -6.14 -4.21 -1.38
N TYR A 93 -5.51 -3.59 -2.36
CA TYR A 93 -6.14 -3.11 -3.57
C TYR A 93 -5.12 -3.10 -4.70
N LEU A 94 -5.52 -3.54 -5.88
CA LEU A 94 -4.73 -3.44 -7.10
C LEU A 94 -5.65 -3.31 -8.32
N THR A 95 -5.42 -2.32 -9.17
CA THR A 95 -6.07 -2.18 -10.47
C THR A 95 -5.04 -1.99 -11.56
N ASP A 96 -5.33 -2.51 -12.75
CA ASP A 96 -4.52 -2.25 -13.94
C ASP A 96 -4.96 -1.00 -14.71
N THR A 97 -5.73 -0.11 -14.07
CA THR A 97 -6.47 1.05 -14.64
C THR A 97 -7.78 0.72 -15.37
N GLN A 98 -7.94 -0.50 -15.89
CA GLN A 98 -9.13 -0.92 -16.64
C GLN A 98 -10.02 -1.86 -15.82
N ASN A 99 -9.40 -2.76 -15.06
CA ASN A 99 -9.99 -3.80 -14.25
C ASN A 99 -9.42 -3.73 -12.83
N ILE A 100 -10.25 -4.11 -11.86
CA ILE A 100 -9.81 -4.33 -10.48
C ILE A 100 -9.31 -5.77 -10.41
N ILE A 101 -8.04 -5.95 -10.05
CA ILE A 101 -7.38 -7.25 -9.92
C ILE A 101 -7.58 -7.78 -8.49
N ILE A 102 -7.42 -6.90 -7.49
CA ILE A 102 -7.56 -7.22 -6.05
C ILE A 102 -8.38 -6.11 -5.39
N ASP A 103 -9.38 -6.47 -4.56
CA ASP A 103 -10.15 -5.51 -3.75
C ASP A 103 -10.53 -6.07 -2.38
N GLU A 104 -9.58 -5.98 -1.46
CA GLU A 104 -9.72 -6.32 -0.05
C GLU A 104 -9.86 -5.06 0.83
N ARG A 105 -10.22 -3.91 0.24
CA ARG A 105 -10.36 -2.63 0.97
C ARG A 105 -11.44 -2.66 2.05
N HIS A 106 -12.27 -3.70 2.11
CA HIS A 106 -13.19 -3.89 3.22
C HIS A 106 -12.45 -4.20 4.54
N LEU A 107 -11.25 -4.80 4.48
CA LEU A 107 -10.39 -5.06 5.65
C LEU A 107 -9.89 -3.77 6.30
N LEU A 108 -9.65 -2.72 5.50
CA LEU A 108 -9.29 -1.39 5.99
C LEU A 108 -10.35 -0.80 6.94
N LYS A 109 -11.62 -1.19 6.78
CA LYS A 109 -12.73 -0.74 7.63
C LYS A 109 -12.89 -1.59 8.88
N GLN A 110 -12.54 -2.87 8.81
CA GLN A 110 -12.67 -3.82 9.93
C GLN A 110 -11.61 -3.61 11.01
N GLY A 111 -10.39 -3.20 10.64
CA GLY A 111 -9.33 -2.85 11.60
C GLY A 111 -9.69 -1.69 12.55
N GLY A 112 -10.80 -0.98 12.31
CA GLY A 112 -11.37 0.03 13.20
C GLY A 112 -12.60 -0.40 14.01
N GLN A 113 -13.11 -1.61 13.83
CA GLN A 113 -14.37 -2.09 14.44
C GLN A 113 -14.21 -3.14 15.55
N ASP A 114 -13.01 -3.68 15.78
CA ASP A 114 -12.78 -4.69 16.83
C ASP A 114 -12.65 -4.12 18.26
N HIS A 115 -13.33 -3.00 18.54
CA HIS A 115 -13.51 -2.44 19.87
C HIS A 115 -15.00 -2.33 20.21
N GLU A 116 -15.63 -3.46 20.56
CA GLU A 116 -16.78 -3.52 21.48
C GLU A 116 -16.61 -4.65 22.50
#